data_AF-A0A8S3RJ28-F1
#
_entry.id   AF-A0A8S3RJ28-F1
#
_cell.length_a   1.000
_cell.length_b   1.000
_cell.length_c   1.000
_cell.angle_alpha   90.00
_cell.angle_beta   90.00
_cell.angle_gamma   90.00
#
_symmetry.space_group_name_H-M   'P 1'
#
loop_
_entity.id
_entity.type
_entity.pdbx_description
1 polymer ?
#
loop_
_entity_poly.entity_id
_entity_poly.type
_entity_poly.pdbx_seq_one_letter_code
_entity_poly.pdbx_strand_id
1 'polypeptide(L)'
;MAVFAHGDYCDKDNYITKHIDFSTDVTELCNWVKTVGTTGGGDGDECYDLVLQEVQSLSWTPGSKRALVMIGDADPHEPGYNYGGKTYKIDWRDETYKLLMMNIRIYGVQCGYYGSSKDFYNKITQATDGKCLKLADFANMFDFMMAICYREHDETLLQNYETEVRARGTTINKDLEALFGKLRRADTEIMDTSISVPPALTKIPSLTKPPSVKILKPSVKTTVKPIRKPRTTRFTSKHQRLMDRRNQERLDKYKLKNLPKLRRENVPESNFMLNDAPWSKWQLAVTPTLPEGTESNLWEKRRGDLTGFRRKEICDGQYQKPALYEFAVQTAEHCKRYVVYCKCNKGFMLDKGSWESRLLNTSDVRTEVEDVLKKGFRLFVRRFPLKKTCTTSNKMTDLGHYDYAWRGQRKERTSPRVVEYKL
;
A
#
# COMPACT_ATOMS: atom_id res chain seq x y z
N MET A 1 -8.43 -2.82 -0.96
CA MET A 1 -9.00 -2.12 -2.13
C MET A 1 -10.21 -2.92 -2.58
N ALA A 2 -11.32 -2.25 -2.89
CA ALA A 2 -12.43 -2.86 -3.61
C ALA A 2 -12.33 -2.45 -5.09
N VAL A 3 -12.89 -3.25 -6.00
CA VAL A 3 -12.94 -2.91 -7.43
C VAL A 3 -14.36 -3.13 -7.94
N PHE A 4 -14.87 -2.14 -8.67
CA PHE A 4 -16.20 -2.12 -9.25
C PHE A 4 -16.08 -2.00 -10.76
N ALA A 5 -16.91 -2.72 -11.50
CA ALA A 5 -17.09 -2.59 -12.93
C ALA A 5 -18.58 -2.44 -13.23
N HIS A 6 -18.92 -1.59 -14.18
CA HIS A 6 -20.28 -1.41 -14.64
C HIS A 6 -20.34 -1.27 -16.16
N GLY A 7 -21.51 -1.52 -16.73
CA GLY A 7 -21.90 -1.06 -18.05
C GLY A 7 -23.20 -0.28 -17.94
N ASP A 8 -24.08 -0.48 -18.92
CA ASP A 8 -25.39 0.17 -19.01
C ASP A 8 -26.51 -0.80 -18.58
N TYR A 9 -27.72 -0.30 -18.35
CA TYR A 9 -28.90 -1.10 -18.01
C TYR A 9 -29.25 -2.12 -19.09
N CYS A 10 -28.83 -1.87 -20.34
CA CYS A 10 -28.95 -2.82 -21.43
C CYS A 10 -28.02 -4.03 -21.34
N ASP A 11 -26.93 -3.94 -20.58
CA ASP A 11 -25.90 -4.98 -20.50
C ASP A 11 -26.25 -6.15 -19.58
N LYS A 12 -27.51 -6.27 -19.13
CA LYS A 12 -27.97 -7.33 -18.20
C LYS A 12 -27.58 -8.75 -18.62
N ASP A 13 -27.47 -9.01 -19.92
CA ASP A 13 -27.11 -10.33 -20.46
C ASP A 13 -25.63 -10.67 -20.22
N ASN A 14 -24.78 -9.65 -20.01
CA ASN A 14 -23.40 -9.77 -19.55
C ASN A 14 -23.29 -9.51 -18.04
N TYR A 15 -23.53 -8.25 -17.65
CA TYR A 15 -23.75 -7.74 -16.30
C TYR A 15 -23.99 -6.22 -16.38
N ILE A 16 -24.82 -5.70 -15.47
CA ILE A 16 -24.94 -4.24 -15.27
C ILE A 16 -23.83 -3.77 -14.32
N THR A 17 -23.69 -4.44 -13.17
CA THR A 17 -22.61 -4.21 -12.20
C THR A 17 -21.97 -5.53 -11.77
N LYS A 18 -20.67 -5.48 -11.48
CA LYS A 18 -19.91 -6.52 -10.78
C LYS A 18 -18.90 -5.86 -9.88
N HIS A 19 -18.67 -6.46 -8.72
CA HIS A 19 -17.60 -5.98 -7.84
C HIS A 19 -16.91 -7.12 -7.10
N ILE A 20 -15.70 -6.79 -6.61
CA ILE A 20 -15.01 -7.49 -5.54
C ILE A 20 -14.88 -6.51 -4.38
N ASP A 21 -15.28 -6.96 -3.19
CA ASP A 21 -15.23 -6.15 -1.98
C ASP A 21 -13.77 -5.88 -1.54
N PHE A 22 -13.58 -5.13 -0.45
CA PHE A 22 -12.27 -4.76 0.04
C PHE A 22 -11.40 -5.99 0.35
N SER A 23 -10.40 -6.21 -0.51
CA SER A 23 -9.39 -7.25 -0.35
C SER A 23 -7.99 -6.63 -0.24
N THR A 24 -7.10 -7.34 0.45
CA THR A 24 -5.65 -7.09 0.46
C THR A 24 -4.90 -8.12 -0.40
N ASP A 25 -5.60 -9.13 -0.94
CA ASP A 25 -5.01 -10.13 -1.84
C ASP A 25 -4.85 -9.53 -3.24
N VAL A 26 -3.62 -9.14 -3.55
CA VAL A 26 -3.25 -8.57 -4.85
C VAL A 26 -3.51 -9.56 -5.99
N THR A 27 -3.33 -10.87 -5.76
CA THR A 27 -3.54 -11.90 -6.78
C THR A 27 -5.01 -12.02 -7.12
N GLU A 28 -5.86 -12.04 -6.11
CA GLU A 28 -7.32 -12.05 -6.25
C GLU A 28 -7.80 -10.82 -7.03
N LEU A 29 -7.38 -9.62 -6.62
CA LEU A 29 -7.73 -8.36 -7.27
C LEU A 29 -7.28 -8.33 -8.75
N CYS A 30 -6.02 -8.72 -9.02
CA CYS A 30 -5.51 -8.80 -10.38
C CYS A 30 -6.26 -9.82 -11.24
N ASN A 31 -6.64 -10.96 -10.68
CA ASN A 31 -7.41 -11.98 -11.39
C ASN A 31 -8.82 -11.49 -11.67
N TRP A 32 -9.46 -10.83 -10.72
CA TRP A 32 -10.78 -10.25 -10.90
C TRP A 32 -10.80 -9.23 -12.03
N VAL A 33 -9.89 -8.25 -12.02
CA VAL A 33 -9.79 -7.22 -13.08
C VAL A 33 -9.59 -7.83 -14.47
N LYS A 34 -8.81 -8.92 -14.56
CA LYS A 34 -8.58 -9.62 -15.84
C LYS A 34 -9.79 -10.41 -16.35
N THR A 35 -10.74 -10.73 -15.48
CA THR A 35 -11.80 -11.72 -15.77
C THR A 35 -13.22 -11.19 -15.66
N VAL A 36 -13.41 -9.96 -15.16
CA VAL A 36 -14.73 -9.35 -14.90
C VAL A 36 -15.65 -9.32 -16.14
N GLY A 37 -15.08 -9.36 -17.34
CA GLY A 37 -15.80 -9.38 -18.62
C GLY A 37 -16.07 -7.96 -19.11
N THR A 38 -16.36 -7.82 -20.40
CA THR A 38 -16.67 -6.53 -21.03
C THR A 38 -18.18 -6.34 -21.12
N THR A 39 -18.60 -5.08 -21.17
CA THR A 39 -19.96 -4.64 -21.49
C THR A 39 -19.97 -3.96 -22.86
N GLY A 40 -21.15 -3.73 -23.42
CA GLY A 40 -21.32 -3.12 -24.74
C GLY A 40 -21.80 -1.68 -24.71
N GLY A 41 -22.43 -1.24 -23.61
CA GLY A 41 -23.12 0.04 -23.53
C GLY A 41 -24.37 0.08 -24.42
N GLY A 42 -25.07 1.21 -24.40
CA GLY A 42 -26.34 1.39 -25.09
C GLY A 42 -26.48 2.75 -25.74
N ASP A 43 -27.06 3.69 -25.01
CA ASP A 43 -27.52 5.00 -25.51
C ASP A 43 -26.54 6.15 -25.28
N GLY A 44 -25.38 5.85 -24.71
CA GLY A 44 -24.28 6.79 -24.49
C GLY A 44 -24.14 7.23 -23.02
N ASP A 45 -25.21 7.12 -22.23
CA ASP A 45 -25.16 7.26 -20.78
C ASP A 45 -24.88 5.88 -20.14
N GLU A 46 -24.37 5.88 -18.91
CA GLU A 46 -23.93 4.66 -18.22
C GLU A 46 -24.45 4.61 -16.77
N CYS A 47 -24.44 3.41 -16.16
CA CYS A 47 -25.04 3.17 -14.84
C CYS A 47 -24.22 3.70 -13.63
N TYR A 48 -23.68 4.92 -13.71
CA TYR A 48 -22.99 5.54 -12.57
C TYR A 48 -23.93 5.78 -11.37
N ASP A 49 -25.21 6.08 -11.62
CA ASP A 49 -26.26 6.20 -10.61
C ASP A 49 -26.35 4.93 -9.75
N LEU A 50 -26.40 3.77 -10.40
CA LEU A 50 -26.43 2.47 -9.73
C LEU A 50 -25.12 2.18 -8.99
N VAL A 51 -23.96 2.53 -9.56
CA VAL A 51 -22.67 2.38 -8.87
C VAL A 51 -22.63 3.20 -7.58
N LEU A 52 -23.07 4.46 -7.60
CA LEU A 52 -23.11 5.31 -6.41
C LEU A 52 -24.03 4.74 -5.32
N GLN A 53 -25.12 4.07 -5.72
CA GLN A 53 -26.00 3.35 -4.79
C GLN A 53 -25.33 2.10 -4.23
N GLU A 54 -24.79 1.21 -5.07
CA GLU A 54 -24.26 -0.08 -4.64
C GLU A 54 -22.96 0.04 -3.84
N VAL A 55 -22.13 1.06 -4.11
CA VAL A 55 -20.89 1.32 -3.35
C VAL A 55 -21.16 1.56 -1.86
N GLN A 56 -22.36 2.03 -1.49
CA GLN A 56 -22.76 2.21 -0.09
C GLN A 56 -22.80 0.88 0.68
N SER A 57 -23.00 -0.23 -0.03
CA SER A 57 -23.13 -1.57 0.56
C SER A 57 -21.81 -2.33 0.72
N LEU A 58 -20.69 -1.78 0.23
CA LEU A 58 -19.36 -2.39 0.39
C LEU A 58 -18.95 -2.45 1.86
N SER A 59 -18.01 -3.35 2.20
CA SER A 59 -17.54 -3.58 3.56
C SER A 59 -16.60 -2.48 4.08
N TRP A 60 -17.08 -1.23 4.09
CA TRP A 60 -16.33 -0.07 4.58
C TRP A 60 -16.03 -0.20 6.08
N THR A 61 -14.74 -0.28 6.43
CA THR A 61 -14.31 -0.30 7.84
C THR A 61 -14.79 0.97 8.57
N PRO A 62 -15.41 0.87 9.76
CA PRO A 62 -15.76 2.04 10.56
C PRO A 62 -14.53 2.88 10.93
N GLY A 63 -14.66 4.21 10.85
CA GLY A 63 -13.59 5.16 11.20
C GLY A 63 -12.42 5.23 10.20
N SER A 64 -12.49 4.53 9.07
CA SER A 64 -11.47 4.62 8.02
C SER A 64 -11.55 5.93 7.24
N LYS A 65 -10.42 6.29 6.59
CA LYS A 65 -10.42 7.24 5.49
C LYS A 65 -10.94 6.52 4.24
N ARG A 66 -11.87 7.14 3.52
CA ARG A 66 -12.62 6.50 2.43
C ARG A 66 -12.55 7.36 1.17
N ALA A 67 -12.11 6.74 0.09
CA ALA A 67 -12.09 7.36 -1.22
C ALA A 67 -12.73 6.41 -2.24
N LEU A 68 -13.52 6.97 -3.13
CA LEU A 68 -14.02 6.33 -4.35
C LEU A 68 -13.32 7.00 -5.53
N VAL A 69 -12.64 6.22 -6.37
CA VAL A 69 -12.09 6.71 -7.64
C VAL A 69 -13.03 6.25 -8.75
N MET A 70 -13.78 7.20 -9.32
CA MET A 70 -14.74 6.97 -10.39
C MET A 70 -14.08 7.23 -11.74
N ILE A 71 -14.01 6.23 -12.62
CA ILE A 71 -13.28 6.32 -13.90
C ILE A 71 -14.25 6.02 -15.04
N GLY A 72 -14.30 6.89 -16.04
CA GLY A 72 -15.12 6.68 -17.23
C GLY A 72 -15.24 7.92 -18.11
N ASP A 73 -16.03 7.84 -19.17
CA ASP A 73 -16.11 8.82 -20.25
C ASP A 73 -17.50 9.42 -20.48
N ALA A 74 -18.55 8.81 -19.89
CA ALA A 74 -19.96 9.12 -20.12
C ALA A 74 -20.67 9.86 -18.96
N ASP A 75 -21.93 10.25 -19.20
CA ASP A 75 -22.87 10.78 -18.21
C ASP A 75 -23.63 9.66 -17.47
N PRO A 76 -24.20 9.94 -16.28
CA PRO A 76 -25.14 9.05 -15.62
C PRO A 76 -26.53 9.14 -16.25
N HIS A 77 -27.30 8.06 -16.14
CA HIS A 77 -28.74 8.12 -16.38
C HIS A 77 -29.47 9.06 -15.40
N GLU A 78 -30.43 9.83 -15.91
CA GLU A 78 -31.30 10.68 -15.09
C GLU A 78 -32.49 9.89 -14.49
N PRO A 79 -33.04 10.33 -13.33
CA PRO A 79 -34.22 9.71 -12.74
C PRO A 79 -35.40 9.67 -13.71
N GLY A 80 -36.01 8.49 -13.85
CA GLY A 80 -37.08 8.25 -14.80
C GLY A 80 -36.61 7.62 -16.12
N TYR A 81 -35.31 7.32 -16.27
CA TYR A 81 -34.80 6.57 -17.41
C TYR A 81 -35.55 5.26 -17.63
N ASN A 82 -35.89 4.96 -18.89
CA ASN A 82 -36.71 3.80 -19.26
C ASN A 82 -35.94 2.87 -20.20
N TYR A 83 -35.72 1.64 -19.76
CA TYR A 83 -35.12 0.60 -20.60
C TYR A 83 -35.77 -0.76 -20.34
N GLY A 84 -36.02 -1.52 -21.41
CA GLY A 84 -36.55 -2.89 -21.33
C GLY A 84 -37.90 -3.01 -20.60
N GLY A 85 -38.75 -1.97 -20.66
CA GLY A 85 -40.03 -1.92 -19.97
C GLY A 85 -39.94 -1.61 -18.46
N LYS A 86 -38.77 -1.20 -17.96
CA LYS A 86 -38.54 -0.80 -16.57
C LYS A 86 -38.14 0.67 -16.50
N THR A 87 -38.71 1.39 -15.54
CA THR A 87 -38.32 2.76 -15.18
C THR A 87 -37.36 2.74 -13.99
N TYR A 88 -36.17 3.32 -14.16
CA TYR A 88 -35.17 3.50 -13.13
C TYR A 88 -35.34 4.88 -12.49
N LYS A 89 -35.25 4.96 -11.16
CA LYS A 89 -35.57 6.18 -10.38
C LYS A 89 -34.44 6.64 -9.48
N ILE A 90 -33.24 6.09 -9.67
CA ILE A 90 -32.08 6.45 -8.86
C ILE A 90 -31.66 7.86 -9.26
N ASP A 91 -31.56 8.76 -8.29
CA ASP A 91 -30.96 10.08 -8.49
C ASP A 91 -29.52 10.06 -8.01
N TRP A 92 -28.59 10.13 -8.95
CA TRP A 92 -27.16 10.13 -8.67
C TRP A 92 -26.75 11.29 -7.74
N ARG A 93 -27.52 12.38 -7.69
CA ARG A 93 -27.29 13.51 -6.77
C ARG A 93 -27.59 13.12 -5.33
N ASP A 94 -28.71 12.44 -5.10
CA ASP A 94 -29.07 11.91 -3.79
C ASP A 94 -28.09 10.83 -3.34
N GLU A 95 -27.69 9.92 -4.24
CA GLU A 95 -26.70 8.89 -3.91
C GLU A 95 -25.32 9.49 -3.60
N THR A 96 -24.92 10.56 -4.30
CA THR A 96 -23.71 11.33 -3.98
C THR A 96 -23.78 11.92 -2.58
N TYR A 97 -24.93 12.50 -2.19
CA TYR A 97 -25.11 13.05 -0.86
C TYR A 97 -25.03 11.96 0.23
N LYS A 98 -25.57 10.76 -0.03
CA LYS A 98 -25.43 9.62 0.90
C LYS A 98 -23.96 9.21 1.07
N LEU A 99 -23.18 9.17 -0.01
CA LEU A 99 -21.75 8.88 0.07
C LEU A 99 -20.98 9.94 0.87
N LEU A 100 -21.33 11.23 0.72
CA LEU A 100 -20.81 12.30 1.59
C LEU A 100 -21.12 12.03 3.07
N MET A 101 -22.35 11.65 3.41
CA MET A 101 -22.75 11.32 4.79
C MET A 101 -22.00 10.09 5.34
N MET A 102 -21.55 9.20 4.46
CA MET A 102 -20.67 8.07 4.81
C MET A 102 -19.18 8.47 4.91
N ASN A 103 -18.86 9.76 4.79
CA ASN A 103 -17.50 10.29 4.74
C ASN A 103 -16.66 9.65 3.61
N ILE A 104 -17.30 9.36 2.47
CA ILE A 104 -16.65 8.85 1.27
C ILE A 104 -16.40 10.03 0.34
N ARG A 105 -15.12 10.22 -0.02
CA ARG A 105 -14.72 11.27 -0.94
C ARG A 105 -14.58 10.74 -2.35
N ILE A 106 -15.20 11.40 -3.34
CA ILE A 106 -15.21 10.94 -4.73
C ILE A 106 -14.15 11.67 -5.54
N TYR A 107 -13.33 10.91 -6.27
CA TYR A 107 -12.38 11.42 -7.24
C TYR A 107 -12.84 10.99 -8.63
N GLY A 108 -13.23 11.95 -9.45
CA GLY A 108 -13.62 11.71 -10.83
C GLY A 108 -12.39 11.67 -11.71
N VAL A 109 -12.25 10.64 -12.53
CA VAL A 109 -11.22 10.51 -13.55
C VAL A 109 -11.94 10.42 -14.89
N GLN A 110 -12.12 11.58 -15.53
CA GLN A 110 -12.78 11.66 -16.83
C GLN A 110 -11.80 11.21 -17.93
N CYS A 111 -12.22 10.19 -18.67
CA CYS A 111 -11.55 9.65 -19.84
C CYS A 111 -12.20 10.23 -21.11
N GLY A 112 -11.39 10.47 -22.15
CA GLY A 112 -11.91 10.99 -23.42
C GLY A 112 -12.52 12.39 -23.33
N TYR A 113 -13.35 12.73 -24.32
CA TYR A 113 -14.05 14.01 -24.40
C TYR A 113 -15.50 13.79 -24.81
N TYR A 114 -16.36 13.57 -23.82
CA TYR A 114 -17.80 13.74 -23.96
C TYR A 114 -18.17 15.07 -23.29
N GLY A 115 -18.74 16.01 -24.07
CA GLY A 115 -18.86 17.41 -23.67
C GLY A 115 -19.68 17.64 -22.41
N SER A 116 -20.72 16.82 -22.20
CA SER A 116 -21.65 16.89 -21.06
C SER A 116 -21.12 16.21 -19.78
N SER A 117 -20.34 15.12 -19.90
CA SER A 117 -19.87 14.33 -18.74
C SER A 117 -18.99 15.10 -17.76
N LYS A 118 -18.38 16.20 -18.21
CA LYS A 118 -17.60 17.10 -17.34
C LYS A 118 -18.45 17.67 -16.19
N ASP A 119 -19.72 17.99 -16.44
CA ASP A 119 -20.60 18.56 -15.43
C ASP A 119 -20.91 17.55 -14.32
N PHE A 120 -21.24 16.32 -14.69
CA PHE A 120 -21.42 15.20 -13.76
C PHE A 120 -20.20 15.00 -12.85
N TYR A 121 -19.00 14.80 -13.44
CA TYR A 121 -17.78 14.58 -12.65
C TYR A 121 -17.46 15.77 -11.74
N ASN A 122 -17.72 17.01 -12.17
CA ASN A 122 -17.54 18.18 -11.31
C ASN A 122 -18.53 18.17 -10.14
N LYS A 123 -19.80 17.87 -10.38
CA LYS A 123 -20.84 17.87 -9.33
C LYS A 123 -20.54 16.83 -8.24
N ILE A 124 -20.24 15.58 -8.61
CA ILE A 124 -19.97 14.53 -7.61
C ILE A 124 -18.69 14.78 -6.81
N THR A 125 -17.66 15.35 -7.46
CA THR A 125 -16.39 15.64 -6.80
C THR A 125 -16.50 16.87 -5.90
N GLN A 126 -17.16 17.94 -6.33
CA GLN A 126 -17.37 19.14 -5.51
C GLN A 126 -18.24 18.83 -4.28
N ALA A 127 -19.31 18.05 -4.45
CA ALA A 127 -20.20 17.67 -3.35
C ALA A 127 -19.48 16.88 -2.24
N THR A 128 -18.40 16.19 -2.56
CA THR A 128 -17.68 15.31 -1.61
C THR A 128 -16.31 15.84 -1.18
N ASP A 129 -15.98 17.09 -1.52
CA ASP A 129 -14.63 17.68 -1.33
C ASP A 129 -13.52 16.89 -2.05
N GLY A 130 -13.90 16.22 -3.14
CA GLY A 130 -13.07 15.50 -4.07
C GLY A 130 -12.40 16.37 -5.12
N LYS A 131 -11.81 15.74 -6.14
CA LYS A 131 -11.24 16.44 -7.30
C LYS A 131 -11.58 15.72 -8.60
N CYS A 132 -11.94 16.49 -9.62
CA CYS A 132 -12.05 16.02 -10.99
C CYS A 132 -10.67 16.07 -11.67
N LEU A 133 -10.19 14.90 -12.05
CA LEU A 133 -8.89 14.63 -12.65
C LEU A 133 -9.08 14.27 -14.12
N LYS A 134 -8.12 14.64 -14.96
CA LYS A 134 -8.09 14.23 -16.37
C LYS A 134 -6.98 13.21 -16.55
N LEU A 135 -7.28 12.14 -17.25
CA LEU A 135 -6.29 11.13 -17.62
C LEU A 135 -6.05 11.24 -19.14
N ALA A 136 -5.02 11.99 -19.54
CA ALA A 136 -4.62 12.02 -20.94
C ALA A 136 -3.69 10.83 -21.27
N ASP A 137 -2.96 10.33 -20.27
CA ASP A 137 -2.10 9.14 -20.40
C ASP A 137 -2.30 8.13 -19.25
N PHE A 138 -2.70 6.91 -19.60
CA PHE A 138 -2.85 5.79 -18.67
C PHE A 138 -1.53 5.38 -17.99
N ALA A 139 -0.38 5.75 -18.58
CA ALA A 139 0.94 5.49 -18.00
C ALA A 139 1.10 6.05 -16.58
N ASN A 140 0.36 7.12 -16.25
CA ASN A 140 0.42 7.79 -14.95
C ASN A 140 -0.59 7.25 -13.93
N MET A 141 -1.45 6.29 -14.29
CA MET A 141 -2.54 5.81 -13.43
C MET A 141 -2.05 5.32 -12.06
N PHE A 142 -0.88 4.70 -12.00
CA PHE A 142 -0.28 4.28 -10.73
C PHE A 142 -0.01 5.47 -9.81
N ASP A 143 0.60 6.53 -10.34
CA ASP A 143 0.92 7.75 -9.58
C ASP A 143 -0.36 8.50 -9.17
N PHE A 144 -1.41 8.47 -9.99
CA PHE A 144 -2.72 8.99 -9.65
C PHE A 144 -3.30 8.30 -8.42
N MET A 145 -3.40 6.97 -8.45
CA MET A 145 -3.96 6.20 -7.35
C MET A 145 -3.15 6.39 -6.05
N MET A 146 -1.81 6.43 -6.17
CA MET A 146 -0.94 6.64 -5.02
C MET A 146 -1.07 8.05 -4.44
N ALA A 147 -1.11 9.10 -5.27
CA ALA A 147 -1.28 10.47 -4.82
C ALA A 147 -2.62 10.67 -4.08
N ILE A 148 -3.70 10.08 -4.60
CA ILE A 148 -5.02 10.06 -3.93
C ILE A 148 -4.93 9.40 -2.56
N CYS A 149 -4.30 8.22 -2.46
CA CYS A 149 -4.12 7.52 -1.19
C CYS A 149 -3.33 8.35 -0.18
N TYR A 150 -2.25 9.01 -0.63
CA TYR A 150 -1.46 9.85 0.25
C TYR A 150 -2.21 11.09 0.70
N ARG A 151 -2.93 11.77 -0.19
CA ARG A 151 -3.74 12.94 0.19
C ARG A 151 -4.80 12.61 1.23
N GLU A 152 -5.49 11.47 1.11
CA GLU A 152 -6.49 11.06 2.11
C GLU A 152 -5.89 10.72 3.46
N HIS A 153 -4.65 10.27 3.47
CA HIS A 153 -3.95 9.98 4.70
C HIS A 153 -3.40 11.26 5.33
N ASP A 154 -2.59 12.03 4.61
CA ASP A 154 -1.87 13.21 5.11
C ASP A 154 -1.24 14.05 3.99
N GLU A 155 -1.30 15.39 4.09
CA GLU A 155 -0.73 16.31 3.09
C GLU A 155 0.80 16.18 2.97
N THR A 156 1.52 15.91 4.07
CA THR A 156 2.98 15.72 4.01
C THR A 156 3.35 14.46 3.23
N LEU A 157 2.49 13.43 3.25
CA LEU A 157 2.69 12.24 2.44
C LEU A 157 2.50 12.53 0.95
N LEU A 158 1.54 13.40 0.59
CA LEU A 158 1.36 13.85 -0.79
C LEU A 158 2.57 14.64 -1.27
N GLN A 159 3.08 15.58 -0.47
CA GLN A 159 4.26 16.39 -0.80
C GLN A 159 5.54 15.54 -0.94
N ASN A 160 5.73 14.59 -0.03
CA ASN A 160 6.84 13.63 -0.11
C ASN A 160 6.75 12.76 -1.36
N TYR A 161 5.53 12.36 -1.73
CA TYR A 161 5.31 11.58 -2.94
C TYR A 161 5.54 12.40 -4.21
N GLU A 162 5.08 13.65 -4.24
CA GLU A 162 5.35 14.59 -5.33
C GLU A 162 6.86 14.76 -5.55
N THR A 163 7.62 14.96 -4.47
CA THR A 163 9.09 15.05 -4.52
C THR A 163 9.71 13.76 -5.06
N GLU A 164 9.20 12.59 -4.65
CA GLU A 164 9.64 11.31 -5.18
C GLU A 164 9.37 11.18 -6.68
N VAL A 165 8.15 11.52 -7.14
CA VAL A 165 7.78 11.44 -8.57
C VAL A 165 8.64 12.38 -9.40
N ARG A 166 8.89 13.61 -8.91
CA ARG A 166 9.83 14.56 -9.54
C ARG A 166 11.24 14.01 -9.67
N ALA A 167 11.72 13.25 -8.68
CA ALA A 167 13.05 12.66 -8.70
C ALA A 167 13.20 11.43 -9.63
N ARG A 168 12.09 10.84 -10.12
CA ARG A 168 12.13 9.65 -11.00
C ARG A 168 12.47 9.98 -12.47
N GLY A 169 12.41 11.25 -12.89
CA GLY A 169 12.67 11.66 -14.27
C GLY A 169 13.14 13.11 -14.39
N THR A 170 13.66 13.48 -15.56
CA THR A 170 14.14 14.85 -15.84
C THR A 170 13.02 15.87 -16.05
N THR A 171 11.83 15.41 -16.47
CA THR A 171 10.65 16.26 -16.70
C THR A 171 9.39 15.55 -16.19
N ILE A 172 8.62 16.19 -15.32
CA ILE A 172 7.30 15.67 -14.92
C ILE A 172 6.34 15.76 -16.12
N ASN A 173 5.55 14.71 -16.33
CA ASN A 173 4.45 14.74 -17.29
C ASN A 173 3.45 15.85 -16.89
N LYS A 174 2.99 16.68 -17.83
CA LYS A 174 2.04 17.78 -17.58
C LYS A 174 0.79 17.31 -16.84
N ASP A 175 0.35 16.08 -17.06
CA ASP A 175 -0.79 15.48 -16.35
C ASP A 175 -0.51 15.26 -14.87
N LEU A 176 0.71 14.84 -14.51
CA LEU A 176 1.13 14.68 -13.13
C LEU A 176 1.30 16.02 -12.44
N GLU A 177 1.83 17.04 -13.13
CA GLU A 177 1.89 18.41 -12.61
C GLU A 177 0.47 18.94 -12.29
N ALA A 178 -0.47 18.76 -13.22
CA ALA A 178 -1.86 19.14 -13.04
C ALA A 178 -2.55 18.34 -11.92
N LEU A 179 -2.23 17.05 -11.78
CA LEU A 179 -2.69 16.20 -10.68
C LEU A 179 -2.24 16.77 -9.33
N PHE A 180 -0.94 16.94 -9.12
CA PHE A 180 -0.42 17.42 -7.84
C PHE A 180 -0.93 18.82 -7.53
N GLY A 181 -0.98 19.72 -8.52
CA GLY A 181 -1.58 21.04 -8.36
C GLY A 181 -3.05 20.99 -7.94
N LYS A 182 -3.85 20.07 -8.49
CA LYS A 182 -5.26 19.89 -8.11
C LYS A 182 -5.46 19.24 -6.75
N LEU A 183 -4.56 18.36 -6.32
CA LEU A 183 -4.68 17.62 -5.07
C LEU A 183 -4.25 18.45 -3.85
N ARG A 184 -3.39 19.46 -4.04
CA ARG A 184 -3.03 20.42 -2.99
C ARG A 184 -4.28 21.13 -2.46
N ARG A 185 -4.35 21.31 -1.14
CA ARG A 185 -5.38 22.16 -0.51
C ARG A 185 -5.06 23.63 -0.74
N ALA A 186 -6.08 24.45 -0.98
CA ALA A 186 -5.95 25.88 -1.30
C ALA A 186 -5.22 26.68 -0.22
N ASP A 187 -5.26 26.18 1.02
CA ASP A 187 -4.70 26.78 2.23
C ASP A 187 -3.19 26.49 2.38
N THR A 188 -2.61 25.74 1.44
CA THR A 188 -1.18 25.40 1.43
C THR A 188 -0.45 26.38 0.52
N GLU A 189 -0.32 27.63 0.98
CA GLU A 189 0.61 28.56 0.34
C GLU A 189 2.01 27.93 0.30
N ILE A 190 2.64 28.06 -0.85
CA ILE A 190 4.01 27.62 -1.09
C ILE A 190 4.90 28.39 -0.13
N MET A 191 5.40 27.73 0.92
CA MET A 191 6.63 28.19 1.54
C MET A 191 7.73 27.98 0.49
N ASP A 192 8.05 29.08 -0.17
CA ASP A 192 9.28 29.24 -0.93
C ASP A 192 10.44 28.74 -0.07
N THR A 193 11.17 27.77 -0.61
CA THR A 193 12.29 27.11 0.05
C THR A 193 13.45 28.09 0.20
N SER A 194 13.40 28.93 1.23
CA SER A 194 14.58 29.55 1.81
C SER A 194 14.47 29.63 3.34
N ILE A 195 15.20 28.71 3.99
CA ILE A 195 15.86 28.86 5.30
C ILE A 195 15.05 28.51 6.60
N SER A 196 15.61 27.50 7.30
CA SER A 196 15.73 27.34 8.78
C SER A 196 14.52 26.93 9.67
N VAL A 197 14.50 25.65 10.07
CA VAL A 197 13.90 25.10 11.34
C VAL A 197 14.81 25.50 12.54
N PRO A 198 14.44 25.50 13.87
CA PRO A 198 13.29 24.90 14.59
C PRO A 198 12.81 25.70 15.87
N PRO A 199 12.23 25.11 16.95
CA PRO A 199 10.91 24.44 17.15
C PRO A 199 10.13 24.93 18.42
N ALA A 200 8.86 24.49 18.62
CA ALA A 200 8.37 23.78 19.83
C ALA A 200 6.84 23.89 20.15
N LEU A 201 6.26 22.72 20.45
CA LEU A 201 5.32 22.35 21.54
C LEU A 201 3.88 22.93 21.60
N THR A 202 2.89 22.04 21.62
CA THR A 202 1.92 21.92 22.74
C THR A 202 1.11 20.60 22.68
N LYS A 203 0.85 20.03 23.87
CA LYS A 203 0.18 18.76 24.21
C LYS A 203 -1.29 19.02 24.61
N ILE A 204 -2.23 18.08 24.42
CA ILE A 204 -3.30 17.74 25.42
C ILE A 204 -3.84 16.27 25.18
N PRO A 205 -4.73 15.65 26.00
CA PRO A 205 -4.43 14.40 26.74
C PRO A 205 -5.39 13.20 26.49
N SER A 206 -5.06 12.10 27.16
CA SER A 206 -5.68 10.76 27.21
C SER A 206 -7.10 10.67 27.77
N LEU A 207 -7.93 9.71 27.29
CA LEU A 207 -8.99 9.06 28.08
C LEU A 207 -9.26 7.60 27.62
N THR A 208 -8.92 6.67 28.51
CA THR A 208 -9.56 5.40 28.95
C THR A 208 -10.43 4.52 28.03
N LYS A 209 -10.13 3.20 28.13
CA LYS A 209 -10.80 2.03 27.53
C LYS A 209 -12.04 1.53 28.32
N PRO A 210 -12.84 0.59 27.76
CA PRO A 210 -14.30 0.43 27.96
C PRO A 210 -14.68 -0.79 28.82
N PRO A 211 -15.99 -1.08 28.99
CA PRO A 211 -16.46 -2.42 29.34
C PRO A 211 -17.24 -3.12 28.22
N SER A 212 -17.03 -4.43 28.17
CA SER A 212 -17.58 -5.47 27.31
C SER A 212 -19.10 -5.68 27.44
N VAL A 213 -19.77 -6.07 26.35
CA VAL A 213 -21.05 -6.80 26.41
C VAL A 213 -21.07 -7.95 25.39
N LYS A 214 -21.66 -9.06 25.85
CA LYS A 214 -21.61 -10.43 25.32
C LYS A 214 -22.55 -10.68 24.13
N ILE A 215 -22.12 -11.68 23.36
CA ILE A 215 -22.73 -12.31 22.19
C ILE A 215 -24.05 -13.03 22.53
N LEU A 216 -25.04 -12.94 21.63
CA LEU A 216 -26.09 -13.95 21.46
C LEU A 216 -26.29 -14.27 19.97
N LYS A 217 -26.15 -15.55 19.63
CA LYS A 217 -26.47 -16.15 18.32
C LYS A 217 -27.94 -16.58 18.30
N PRO A 218 -28.53 -16.76 17.12
CA PRO A 218 -29.41 -17.91 16.90
C PRO A 218 -28.92 -18.83 15.79
N SER A 219 -29.18 -20.10 16.04
CA SER A 219 -28.93 -21.28 15.22
C SER A 219 -30.16 -21.56 14.33
N VAL A 220 -29.94 -21.88 13.05
CA VAL A 220 -30.80 -22.82 12.32
C VAL A 220 -29.92 -23.67 11.40
N LYS A 221 -30.06 -25.00 11.54
CA LYS A 221 -29.43 -26.04 10.70
C LYS A 221 -30.40 -26.40 9.57
N THR A 222 -29.91 -26.48 8.34
CA THR A 222 -30.55 -27.30 7.30
C THR A 222 -29.50 -28.04 6.48
N THR A 223 -29.61 -29.35 6.51
CA THR A 223 -28.73 -30.37 5.93
C THR A 223 -29.12 -30.64 4.47
N VAL A 224 -28.21 -30.51 3.51
CA VAL A 224 -28.36 -31.08 2.15
C VAL A 224 -27.04 -31.69 1.68
N LYS A 225 -27.09 -32.94 1.21
CA LYS A 225 -25.96 -33.80 0.79
C LYS A 225 -25.36 -33.35 -0.56
N PRO A 226 -24.09 -33.68 -0.87
CA PRO A 226 -23.35 -33.08 -1.99
C PRO A 226 -23.60 -33.78 -3.34
N ILE A 227 -23.99 -33.01 -4.35
CA ILE A 227 -24.06 -33.42 -5.77
C ILE A 227 -22.70 -33.12 -6.43
N ARG A 228 -22.10 -34.14 -7.07
CA ARG A 228 -20.85 -34.03 -7.83
C ARG A 228 -21.05 -33.15 -9.08
N LYS A 229 -20.20 -32.13 -9.26
CA LYS A 229 -20.21 -31.25 -10.45
C LYS A 229 -19.67 -31.99 -11.69
N PRO A 230 -20.29 -31.85 -12.89
CA PRO A 230 -19.75 -32.40 -14.12
C PRO A 230 -18.53 -31.59 -14.62
N ARG A 231 -17.56 -32.30 -15.19
CA ARG A 231 -16.29 -31.77 -15.72
C ARG A 231 -16.51 -31.17 -17.11
N THR A 232 -16.64 -29.85 -17.21
CA THR A 232 -16.63 -29.13 -18.50
C THR A 232 -15.21 -28.94 -19.00
N THR A 233 -14.82 -29.67 -20.04
CA THR A 233 -13.59 -29.40 -20.83
C THR A 233 -13.88 -28.28 -21.84
N ARG A 234 -13.35 -27.07 -21.63
CA ARG A 234 -13.37 -26.00 -22.64
C ARG A 234 -12.30 -26.28 -23.70
N PHE A 235 -12.71 -26.49 -24.95
CA PHE A 235 -11.80 -26.54 -26.09
C PHE A 235 -11.38 -25.11 -26.46
N THR A 236 -10.14 -24.71 -26.14
CA THR A 236 -9.57 -23.46 -26.67
C THR A 236 -8.94 -23.71 -28.04
N SER A 237 -9.23 -22.83 -29.00
CA SER A 237 -8.69 -22.92 -30.38
C SER A 237 -7.17 -22.73 -30.38
N LYS A 238 -6.47 -23.34 -31.36
CA LYS A 238 -5.01 -23.23 -31.50
C LYS A 238 -4.55 -21.78 -31.68
N HIS A 239 -5.38 -20.94 -32.30
CA HIS A 239 -5.16 -19.51 -32.46
C HIS A 239 -5.24 -18.77 -31.12
N GLN A 240 -6.24 -19.09 -30.30
CA GLN A 240 -6.38 -18.52 -28.95
C GLN A 240 -5.16 -18.87 -28.08
N ARG A 241 -4.69 -20.12 -28.10
CA ARG A 241 -3.48 -20.52 -27.34
C ARG A 241 -2.21 -19.80 -27.80
N LEU A 242 -2.08 -19.51 -29.09
CA LEU A 242 -0.94 -18.77 -29.63
C LEU A 242 -1.01 -17.29 -29.24
N MET A 243 -2.20 -16.68 -29.27
CA MET A 243 -2.41 -15.31 -28.78
C MET A 243 -2.21 -15.22 -27.27
N ASP A 244 -2.70 -16.18 -26.50
CA ASP A 244 -2.49 -16.28 -25.05
C ASP A 244 -1.00 -16.44 -24.73
N ARG A 245 -0.25 -17.24 -25.50
CA ARG A 245 1.21 -17.39 -25.33
C ARG A 245 1.95 -16.10 -25.67
N ARG A 246 1.60 -15.44 -26.77
CA ARG A 246 2.22 -14.18 -27.22
C ARG A 246 1.89 -13.02 -26.27
N ASN A 247 0.68 -13.00 -25.71
CA ASN A 247 0.25 -12.07 -24.70
C ASN A 247 0.89 -12.36 -23.34
N GLN A 248 1.08 -13.64 -22.99
CA GLN A 248 1.82 -14.04 -21.80
C GLN A 248 3.30 -13.64 -21.93
N GLU A 249 3.95 -13.86 -23.09
CA GLU A 249 5.32 -13.41 -23.37
C GLU A 249 5.44 -11.87 -23.34
N ARG A 250 4.43 -11.13 -23.86
CA ARG A 250 4.33 -9.67 -23.71
C ARG A 250 4.13 -9.24 -22.25
N LEU A 251 3.27 -9.92 -21.50
CA LEU A 251 3.01 -9.64 -20.08
C LEU A 251 4.24 -9.99 -19.23
N ASP A 252 4.97 -11.05 -19.56
CA ASP A 252 6.21 -11.46 -18.90
C ASP A 252 7.33 -10.42 -19.12
N LYS A 253 7.32 -9.72 -20.27
CA LYS A 253 8.18 -8.53 -20.50
C LYS A 253 7.85 -7.37 -19.55
N TYR A 254 6.61 -7.26 -19.09
CA TYR A 254 6.16 -6.27 -18.10
C TYR A 254 6.12 -6.81 -16.65
N LYS A 255 6.36 -8.11 -16.43
CA LYS A 255 6.43 -8.69 -15.09
C LYS A 255 7.77 -8.38 -14.44
N LEU A 256 7.68 -7.63 -13.34
CA LEU A 256 8.66 -7.49 -12.25
C LEU A 256 9.99 -6.78 -12.51
N LYS A 257 10.60 -6.86 -13.69
CA LYS A 257 11.98 -6.35 -13.85
C LYS A 257 12.07 -4.81 -13.87
N ASN A 258 10.97 -4.11 -14.15
CA ASN A 258 10.96 -2.65 -14.35
C ASN A 258 10.04 -1.90 -13.37
N LEU A 259 9.42 -2.56 -12.38
CA LEU A 259 8.68 -1.84 -11.33
C LEU A 259 9.68 -1.26 -10.33
N PRO A 260 9.54 0.02 -9.92
CA PRO A 260 10.40 0.59 -8.90
C PRO A 260 10.25 -0.18 -7.59
N LYS A 261 11.38 -0.41 -6.92
CA LYS A 261 11.38 -1.09 -5.61
C LYS A 261 10.65 -0.23 -4.57
N LEU A 262 9.80 -0.84 -3.77
CA LEU A 262 9.06 -0.17 -2.70
C LEU A 262 9.98 0.16 -1.52
N ARG A 263 9.92 1.39 -1.00
CA ARG A 263 10.70 1.81 0.18
C ARG A 263 10.26 1.01 1.41
N ARG A 264 11.10 0.11 1.93
CA ARG A 264 10.67 -0.86 2.94
C ARG A 264 10.14 -0.20 4.22
N GLU A 265 10.70 0.93 4.62
CA GLU A 265 10.31 1.68 5.82
C GLU A 265 8.89 2.28 5.73
N ASN A 266 8.38 2.45 4.51
CA ASN A 266 7.04 2.97 4.22
C ASN A 266 6.01 1.86 4.01
N VAL A 267 6.45 0.62 3.82
CA VAL A 267 5.56 -0.53 3.60
C VAL A 267 4.99 -1.03 4.94
N PRO A 268 3.65 -0.98 5.13
CA PRO A 268 3.00 -1.58 6.29
C PRO A 268 3.23 -3.09 6.33
N GLU A 269 3.21 -3.68 7.52
CA GLU A 269 3.44 -5.12 7.67
C GLU A 269 2.39 -5.96 6.94
N SER A 270 1.14 -5.49 6.82
CA SER A 270 0.09 -6.14 6.02
C SER A 270 0.42 -6.24 4.52
N ASN A 271 1.30 -5.37 4.01
CA ASN A 271 1.65 -5.27 2.60
C ASN A 271 3.07 -5.78 2.32
N PHE A 272 3.73 -6.35 3.33
CA PHE A 272 5.03 -6.97 3.18
C PHE A 272 4.85 -8.39 2.66
N MET A 273 5.45 -8.74 1.51
CA MET A 273 5.29 -10.04 0.83
C MET A 273 5.74 -11.23 1.69
N LEU A 274 6.55 -10.97 2.72
CA LEU A 274 6.99 -11.98 3.67
C LEU A 274 6.33 -11.84 5.04
N ASN A 275 5.20 -11.14 5.16
CA ASN A 275 4.49 -10.95 6.43
C ASN A 275 4.00 -12.28 7.06
N ASP A 276 3.55 -13.22 6.22
CA ASP A 276 3.09 -14.54 6.63
C ASP A 276 4.25 -15.52 6.90
N ALA A 277 5.50 -15.08 6.69
CA ALA A 277 6.65 -15.89 7.04
C ALA A 277 6.78 -15.99 8.57
N PRO A 278 7.32 -17.11 9.10
CA PRO A 278 7.50 -17.34 10.53
C PRO A 278 8.64 -16.47 11.11
N TRP A 279 8.41 -15.17 11.20
CA TRP A 279 9.33 -14.21 11.83
C TRP A 279 9.31 -14.35 13.35
N SER A 280 10.47 -14.19 13.97
CA SER A 280 10.53 -13.94 15.40
C SER A 280 9.87 -12.60 15.73
N LYS A 281 9.45 -12.43 17.00
CA LYS A 281 9.09 -11.11 17.51
C LYS A 281 10.26 -10.14 17.37
N TRP A 282 9.96 -8.85 17.25
CA TRP A 282 10.96 -7.79 17.30
C TRP A 282 11.63 -7.76 18.67
N GLN A 283 12.95 -7.86 18.69
CA GLN A 283 13.77 -7.80 19.89
C GLN A 283 14.64 -6.56 19.85
N LEU A 284 14.71 -5.81 20.95
CA LEU A 284 15.62 -4.67 21.09
C LEU A 284 17.06 -5.20 21.09
N ALA A 285 17.88 -4.75 20.14
CA ALA A 285 19.22 -5.28 19.90
C ALA A 285 20.34 -4.30 20.28
N VAL A 286 20.12 -3.00 20.00
CA VAL A 286 21.09 -1.93 20.29
C VAL A 286 20.36 -0.69 20.82
N THR A 287 20.95 -0.03 21.81
CA THR A 287 20.35 1.09 22.55
C THR A 287 21.42 2.12 22.93
N PRO A 288 21.11 3.43 22.94
CA PRO A 288 22.07 4.47 23.32
C PRO A 288 22.44 4.42 24.80
N THR A 289 21.49 4.06 25.66
CA THR A 289 21.65 3.94 27.12
C THR A 289 21.24 2.56 27.60
N LEU A 290 21.79 2.12 28.74
CA LEU A 290 21.44 0.86 29.35
C LEU A 290 19.94 0.89 29.75
N PRO A 291 19.10 -0.09 29.34
CA PRO A 291 17.68 -0.04 29.67
C PRO A 291 17.45 -0.26 31.18
N GLU A 292 16.65 0.61 31.79
CA GLU A 292 16.28 0.52 33.22
C GLU A 292 15.56 -0.80 33.52
N GLY A 293 15.87 -1.42 34.66
CA GLY A 293 15.22 -2.66 35.11
C GLY A 293 15.54 -3.92 34.31
N THR A 294 16.45 -3.86 33.33
CA THR A 294 16.96 -5.08 32.69
C THR A 294 18.14 -5.68 33.42
N GLU A 295 18.17 -7.01 33.42
CA GLU A 295 19.34 -7.85 33.70
C GLU A 295 20.58 -7.30 32.97
N SER A 296 21.41 -6.52 33.69
CA SER A 296 22.62 -5.86 33.16
C SER A 296 23.57 -6.85 32.47
N ASN A 297 23.53 -8.12 32.90
CA ASN A 297 24.25 -9.24 32.32
C ASN A 297 23.92 -9.54 30.85
N LEU A 298 22.77 -9.10 30.32
CA LEU A 298 22.37 -9.34 28.92
C LEU A 298 22.97 -8.33 27.94
N TRP A 299 23.49 -7.21 28.45
CA TRP A 299 23.99 -6.10 27.66
C TRP A 299 25.51 -5.98 27.78
N GLU A 300 26.14 -5.46 26.74
CA GLU A 300 27.56 -5.11 26.75
C GLU A 300 27.80 -3.79 26.00
N LYS A 301 28.81 -3.03 26.45
CA LYS A 301 29.21 -1.80 25.79
C LYS A 301 29.72 -2.14 24.38
N ARG A 302 29.37 -1.31 23.40
CA ARG A 302 29.88 -1.47 22.03
C ARG A 302 31.38 -1.18 21.98
N ARG A 303 32.04 -1.67 20.93
CA ARG A 303 33.51 -1.72 20.87
C ARG A 303 34.09 -0.31 20.76
N GLY A 304 35.15 -0.01 21.52
CA GLY A 304 35.86 1.26 21.43
C GLY A 304 34.97 2.44 21.80
N ASP A 305 34.98 3.47 20.97
CA ASP A 305 34.23 4.72 21.17
C ASP A 305 32.84 4.71 20.51
N LEU A 306 32.36 3.55 20.06
CA LEU A 306 31.04 3.42 19.45
C LEU A 306 29.93 3.67 20.48
N THR A 307 28.86 4.33 20.04
CA THR A 307 27.80 4.84 20.93
C THR A 307 26.94 3.70 21.47
N GLY A 308 26.70 3.68 22.78
CA GLY A 308 25.68 2.84 23.41
C GLY A 308 26.05 1.37 23.66
N PHE A 309 25.01 0.57 23.87
CA PHE A 309 25.07 -0.82 24.33
C PHE A 309 24.39 -1.74 23.33
N ARG A 310 24.92 -2.95 23.17
CA ARG A 310 24.29 -4.03 22.42
C ARG A 310 23.95 -5.18 23.34
N ARG A 311 22.98 -6.00 22.94
CA ARG A 311 22.80 -7.30 23.58
C ARG A 311 23.99 -8.21 23.31
N LYS A 312 24.37 -9.03 24.28
CA LYS A 312 25.33 -10.13 24.06
C LYS A 312 24.77 -11.15 23.08
N GLU A 313 23.47 -11.43 23.19
CA GLU A 313 22.74 -12.33 22.31
C GLU A 313 21.40 -11.77 21.81
N ILE A 314 21.07 -12.08 20.56
CA ILE A 314 19.80 -11.81 19.89
C ILE A 314 19.17 -13.12 19.39
N CYS A 315 17.84 -13.10 19.20
CA CYS A 315 17.05 -14.20 18.63
C CYS A 315 17.29 -15.55 19.34
N ASP A 316 17.39 -15.53 20.67
CA ASP A 316 17.54 -16.69 21.55
C ASP A 316 18.70 -17.63 21.16
N GLY A 317 19.83 -17.03 20.75
CA GLY A 317 21.04 -17.78 20.42
C GLY A 317 21.00 -18.52 19.08
N GLN A 318 19.95 -18.32 18.27
CA GLN A 318 19.67 -19.09 17.05
C GLN A 318 20.49 -18.62 15.83
N TYR A 319 21.82 -18.70 15.92
CA TYR A 319 22.73 -18.20 14.88
C TYR A 319 23.23 -19.26 13.90
N GLN A 320 23.20 -20.53 14.26
CA GLN A 320 23.97 -21.58 13.57
C GLN A 320 23.34 -21.99 12.23
N LYS A 321 22.05 -21.68 12.04
CA LYS A 321 21.30 -22.03 10.83
C LYS A 321 21.13 -20.82 9.91
N PRO A 322 21.05 -21.02 8.58
CA PRO A 322 20.74 -19.96 7.64
C PRO A 322 19.48 -19.20 8.03
N ALA A 323 19.56 -17.87 8.02
CA ALA A 323 18.44 -17.02 8.39
C ALA A 323 18.54 -15.66 7.71
N LEU A 324 17.37 -15.06 7.52
CA LEU A 324 17.22 -13.66 7.15
C LEU A 324 17.00 -12.85 8.43
N TYR A 325 17.75 -11.76 8.57
CA TYR A 325 17.62 -10.81 9.66
C TYR A 325 17.08 -9.50 9.10
N GLU A 326 16.05 -8.94 9.74
CA GLU A 326 15.57 -7.59 9.46
C GLU A 326 15.83 -6.71 10.68
N PHE A 327 16.19 -5.46 10.41
CA PHE A 327 16.47 -4.46 11.42
C PHE A 327 15.54 -3.27 11.25
N ALA A 328 15.08 -2.76 12.39
CA ALA A 328 14.20 -1.61 12.42
C ALA A 328 14.62 -0.60 13.48
N VAL A 329 14.50 0.68 13.14
CA VAL A 329 14.78 1.80 14.04
C VAL A 329 13.51 2.23 14.74
N GLN A 330 13.61 2.53 16.03
CA GLN A 330 12.53 3.10 16.83
C GLN A 330 13.02 4.40 17.48
N THR A 331 12.29 5.50 17.26
CA THR A 331 12.67 6.85 17.70
C THR A 331 12.45 7.08 19.19
N ALA A 332 11.32 6.60 19.71
CA ALA A 332 11.00 6.66 21.12
C ALA A 332 10.28 5.40 21.58
N GLU A 333 10.11 5.27 22.89
CA GLU A 333 9.36 4.16 23.45
C GLU A 333 7.90 4.17 22.97
N HIS A 334 7.41 2.99 22.59
CA HIS A 334 6.08 2.79 21.98
C HIS A 334 5.86 3.43 20.59
N CYS A 335 6.83 4.15 20.01
CA CYS A 335 6.72 4.65 18.64
C CYS A 335 6.81 3.54 17.58
N LYS A 336 6.38 3.86 16.35
CA LYS A 336 6.49 2.98 15.17
C LYS A 336 7.95 2.55 14.95
N ARG A 337 8.13 1.30 14.51
CA ARG A 337 9.42 0.79 14.04
C ARG A 337 9.54 0.98 12.53
N TYR A 338 10.63 1.57 12.08
CA TYR A 338 10.95 1.76 10.67
C TYR A 338 11.90 0.66 10.22
N VAL A 339 11.45 -0.24 9.33
CA VAL A 339 12.28 -1.34 8.83
C VAL A 339 13.24 -0.82 7.77
N VAL A 340 14.55 -0.80 8.09
CA VAL A 340 15.55 -0.05 7.31
C VAL A 340 16.63 -0.93 6.69
N TYR A 341 16.86 -2.13 7.23
CA TYR A 341 17.92 -3.01 6.75
C TYR A 341 17.52 -4.48 6.81
N CYS A 342 18.05 -5.27 5.87
CA CYS A 342 18.00 -6.72 5.93
C CYS A 342 19.34 -7.34 5.58
N LYS A 343 19.66 -8.47 6.21
CA LYS A 343 20.84 -9.26 5.92
C LYS A 343 20.50 -10.73 5.96
N CYS A 344 20.79 -11.44 4.87
CA CYS A 344 20.79 -12.89 4.88
C CYS A 344 22.17 -13.41 5.28
N ASN A 345 22.19 -14.42 6.16
CA ASN A 345 23.41 -15.03 6.65
C ASN A 345 23.28 -16.57 6.60
N LYS A 346 24.38 -17.28 6.30
CA LYS A 346 24.41 -18.75 6.24
C LYS A 346 24.46 -19.40 7.63
N GLY A 347 24.63 -18.59 8.67
CA GLY A 347 24.80 -19.01 10.04
C GLY A 347 26.22 -18.69 10.53
N PHE A 348 26.35 -18.39 11.82
CA PHE A 348 27.63 -18.03 12.43
C PHE A 348 27.66 -18.42 13.92
N MET A 349 28.86 -18.42 14.48
CA MET A 349 29.12 -18.62 15.90
C MET A 349 29.63 -17.30 16.52
N LEU A 350 29.41 -17.11 17.82
CA LEU A 350 29.85 -15.92 18.58
C LEU A 350 31.26 -16.06 19.18
N ASP A 351 31.93 -17.19 18.97
CA ASP A 351 33.31 -17.44 19.38
C ASP A 351 34.32 -16.50 18.67
N LYS A 352 33.97 -16.04 17.48
CA LYS A 352 34.79 -15.17 16.62
C LYS A 352 34.18 -13.77 16.47
N GLY A 353 33.77 -13.15 17.57
CA GLY A 353 33.25 -11.78 17.63
C GLY A 353 31.73 -11.69 17.87
N SER A 354 31.17 -10.49 17.77
CA SER A 354 29.75 -10.24 18.08
C SER A 354 28.82 -10.48 16.89
N TRP A 355 27.54 -10.75 17.15
CA TRP A 355 26.51 -10.79 16.10
C TRP A 355 26.45 -9.48 15.30
N GLU A 356 26.72 -8.36 15.96
CA GLU A 356 26.77 -7.02 15.35
C GLU A 356 27.83 -7.00 14.23
N SER A 357 29.04 -7.49 14.52
CA SER A 357 30.13 -7.58 13.53
C SER A 357 29.84 -8.55 12.37
N ARG A 358 28.90 -9.48 12.55
CA ARG A 358 28.50 -10.48 11.54
C ARG A 358 27.35 -10.01 10.66
N LEU A 359 26.45 -9.20 11.21
CA LEU A 359 25.22 -8.77 10.53
C LEU A 359 25.27 -7.32 10.04
N LEU A 360 25.99 -6.43 10.75
CA LEU A 360 26.05 -4.99 10.51
C LEU A 360 27.46 -4.52 10.12
N ASN A 361 28.25 -5.37 9.45
CA ASN A 361 29.66 -5.09 9.18
C ASN A 361 29.93 -4.10 8.05
N THR A 362 28.97 -3.81 7.18
CA THR A 362 29.21 -2.91 6.04
C THR A 362 29.47 -1.49 6.54
N SER A 363 30.43 -0.76 5.94
CA SER A 363 30.79 0.61 6.33
C SER A 363 29.57 1.49 6.49
N ASP A 364 28.71 1.48 5.49
CA ASP A 364 27.56 2.38 5.41
C ASP A 364 26.54 2.06 6.51
N VAL A 365 26.30 0.76 6.75
CA VAL A 365 25.41 0.29 7.83
C VAL A 365 25.97 0.66 9.19
N ARG A 366 27.30 0.57 9.39
CA ARG A 366 27.93 0.99 10.65
C ARG A 366 27.73 2.48 10.92
N THR A 367 27.90 3.32 9.89
CA THR A 367 27.66 4.77 9.99
C THR A 367 26.22 5.06 10.38
N GLU A 368 25.26 4.45 9.70
CA GLU A 368 23.83 4.63 9.99
C GLU A 368 23.45 4.18 11.42
N VAL A 369 24.03 3.08 11.89
CA VAL A 369 23.83 2.61 13.27
C VAL A 369 24.36 3.63 14.27
N GLU A 370 25.56 4.19 14.06
CA GLU A 370 26.09 5.25 14.92
C GLU A 370 25.20 6.49 14.92
N ASP A 371 24.76 6.95 13.75
CA ASP A 371 23.95 8.16 13.62
C ASP A 371 22.59 8.02 14.32
N VAL A 372 21.96 6.86 14.18
CA VAL A 372 20.71 6.53 14.90
C VAL A 372 20.92 6.53 16.41
N LEU A 373 22.00 5.92 16.89
CA LEU A 373 22.27 5.86 18.33
C LEU A 373 22.64 7.23 18.91
N LYS A 374 23.40 8.06 18.20
CA LYS A 374 23.71 9.44 18.58
C LYS A 374 22.46 10.32 18.69
N LYS A 375 21.43 10.02 17.89
CA LYS A 375 20.10 10.66 17.98
C LYS A 375 19.23 10.14 19.14
N GLY A 376 19.72 9.18 19.92
CA GLY A 376 18.97 8.57 21.02
C GLY A 376 18.00 7.48 20.59
N PHE A 377 18.08 7.01 19.34
CA PHE A 377 17.15 6.01 18.81
C PHE A 377 17.62 4.60 19.09
N ARG A 378 16.68 3.65 19.01
CA ARG A 378 16.89 2.24 19.36
C ARG A 378 16.82 1.35 18.13
N LEU A 379 17.66 0.32 18.08
CA LEU A 379 17.68 -0.64 16.99
C LEU A 379 17.08 -1.98 17.44
N PHE A 380 16.11 -2.45 16.67
CA PHE A 380 15.46 -3.74 16.84
C PHE A 380 15.88 -4.71 15.75
N VAL A 381 15.86 -6.01 16.07
CA VAL A 381 16.10 -7.09 15.12
C VAL A 381 14.98 -8.11 15.18
N ARG A 382 14.68 -8.73 14.04
CA ARG A 382 13.88 -9.96 13.96
C ARG A 382 14.53 -10.94 13.00
N ARG A 383 14.19 -12.22 13.15
CA ARG A 383 14.79 -13.33 12.41
C ARG A 383 13.74 -14.17 11.72
N PHE A 384 14.01 -14.55 10.48
CA PHE A 384 13.28 -15.54 9.71
C PHE A 384 14.20 -16.72 9.35
N PRO A 385 13.99 -17.93 9.93
CA PRO A 385 14.79 -19.10 9.61
C PRO A 385 14.60 -19.56 8.15
N LEU A 386 15.68 -19.90 7.46
CA LEU A 386 15.64 -20.41 6.09
C LEU A 386 15.87 -21.92 6.05
N LYS A 387 15.09 -22.62 5.22
CA LYS A 387 15.24 -24.07 5.01
C LYS A 387 16.43 -24.45 4.11
N LYS A 388 16.90 -23.53 3.27
CA LYS A 388 18.01 -23.71 2.31
C LYS A 388 18.96 -22.51 2.40
N THR A 389 20.13 -22.61 1.75
CA THR A 389 21.13 -21.53 1.69
C THR A 389 20.54 -20.26 1.06
N CYS A 390 21.12 -19.10 1.43
CA CYS A 390 20.59 -17.77 1.08
C CYS A 390 20.44 -17.50 -0.42
N THR A 391 21.20 -18.20 -1.26
CA THR A 391 21.34 -17.92 -2.69
C THR A 391 20.23 -18.51 -3.55
N THR A 392 19.43 -19.45 -3.03
CA THR A 392 18.52 -20.28 -3.85
C THR A 392 17.07 -20.27 -3.37
N SER A 393 16.73 -19.43 -2.39
CA SER A 393 15.37 -19.32 -1.89
C SER A 393 14.57 -18.33 -2.72
N ASN A 394 13.41 -18.74 -3.24
CA ASN A 394 12.44 -17.84 -3.89
C ASN A 394 12.11 -16.61 -3.01
N LYS A 395 12.25 -16.74 -1.68
CA LYS A 395 12.07 -15.65 -0.71
C LYS A 395 13.06 -14.50 -0.87
N MET A 396 14.24 -14.75 -1.44
CA MET A 396 15.21 -13.68 -1.74
C MET A 396 14.79 -12.87 -2.97
N THR A 397 14.08 -13.50 -3.92
CA THR A 397 13.44 -12.82 -5.03
C THR A 397 12.33 -11.89 -4.53
N ASP A 398 11.53 -12.34 -3.56
CA ASP A 398 10.48 -11.52 -2.92
C ASP A 398 11.07 -10.26 -2.25
N LEU A 399 12.26 -10.36 -1.62
CA LEU A 399 12.97 -9.19 -1.09
C LEU A 399 13.46 -8.22 -2.17
N GLY A 400 13.62 -8.70 -3.41
CA GLY A 400 14.02 -7.88 -4.56
C GLY A 400 13.04 -6.76 -4.89
N HIS A 401 11.79 -6.86 -4.40
CA HIS A 401 10.75 -5.83 -4.53
C HIS A 401 10.92 -4.65 -3.59
N TYR A 402 11.80 -4.76 -2.58
CA TYR A 402 11.95 -3.76 -1.53
C TYR A 402 13.29 -3.06 -1.60
N ASP A 403 13.26 -1.74 -1.43
CA ASP A 403 14.42 -0.89 -1.29
C ASP A 403 14.60 -0.51 0.18
N TYR A 404 15.52 -1.21 0.83
CA TYR A 404 15.92 -0.98 2.22
C TYR A 404 16.84 0.24 2.30
N ALA A 405 16.51 1.18 3.18
CA ALA A 405 17.23 2.46 3.28
C ALA A 405 18.73 2.31 3.50
N TRP A 406 19.17 1.36 4.34
CA TRP A 406 20.58 1.15 4.67
C TRP A 406 21.33 0.27 3.67
N ARG A 407 20.73 -0.05 2.52
CA ARG A 407 21.38 -0.87 1.50
C ARG A 407 22.07 0.02 0.46
N GLY A 408 23.41 -0.01 0.43
CA GLY A 408 24.18 0.54 -0.69
C GLY A 408 23.98 -0.30 -1.96
N GLN A 409 23.14 0.14 -2.89
CA GLN A 409 22.97 -0.51 -4.18
C GLN A 409 24.05 -0.02 -5.15
N ARG A 410 25.21 -0.70 -5.23
CA ARG A 410 26.36 -0.29 -6.09
C ARG A 410 26.05 0.07 -7.56
N LYS A 411 24.89 -0.32 -8.10
CA LYS A 411 24.44 0.01 -9.47
C LYS A 411 23.31 1.05 -9.55
N GLU A 412 22.61 1.32 -8.46
CA GLU A 412 21.42 2.19 -8.44
C GLU A 412 21.60 3.42 -7.52
N ARG A 413 22.50 3.35 -6.53
CA ARG A 413 22.77 4.44 -5.56
C ARG A 413 24.23 4.45 -5.14
N THR A 414 24.79 5.65 -5.01
CA THR A 414 26.16 5.88 -4.50
C THR A 414 26.23 5.86 -2.97
N SER A 415 25.11 6.03 -2.26
CA SER A 415 25.02 6.03 -0.79
C SER A 415 23.67 5.49 -0.25
N PRO A 416 23.55 5.14 1.05
CA PRO A 416 22.28 4.84 1.70
C PRO A 416 21.27 5.99 1.62
N ARG A 417 19.98 5.66 1.72
CA ARG A 417 18.92 6.67 1.85
C ARG A 417 18.83 7.15 3.29
N VAL A 418 18.88 8.47 3.47
CA VAL A 418 18.52 9.11 4.73
C VAL A 418 17.02 8.91 4.99
N VAL A 419 16.69 8.29 6.12
CA VAL A 419 15.31 8.13 6.57
C VAL A 419 14.97 9.27 7.52
N GLU A 420 13.92 10.02 7.20
CA GLU A 420 13.33 10.98 8.12
C GLU A 420 12.49 10.24 9.16
N TYR A 421 13.06 10.10 10.35
CA TYR A 421 12.37 9.47 11.46
C TYR A 421 11.46 10.50 12.15
N LYS A 422 10.16 10.20 12.25
CA LYS A 422 9.24 11.02 13.04
C LYS A 422 9.50 10.76 14.53
N LEU A 423 9.79 11.82 15.28
CA LEU A 423 9.98 11.78 16.73
C LEU A 423 8.67 11.52 17.46
#